data_AF-A0ABD2TG15-F1
#
_entry.id   AF-A0ABD2TG15-F1
#
_cell.length_a   1.000
_cell.length_b   1.000
_cell.length_c   1.000
_cell.angle_alpha   90.00
_cell.angle_beta   90.00
_cell.angle_gamma   90.00
#
_symmetry.space_group_name_H-M   'P 1'
#
loop_
_entity.id
_entity.type
_entity.pdbx_description
1 polymer ?
#
loop_
_entity_poly.entity_id
_entity_poly.type
_entity_poly.pdbx_seq_one_letter_code
_entity_poly.pdbx_strand_id
1 'polypeptide(L)'
;MKFSLYFMGYEDTTSAPSDPVERTAWTFSQKATLELTHNWGTESDPNFTGYHNGNSEPRGFGHIGVTVDDVYKACERFESLGVEFVKKPLDGKMKGIAFIKDPDGYWIEIFDTKLIKDAAGSAS
;
A
#
# COMPACT_ATOMS: atom_id res chain seq x y z
N MET A 1 14.64 -12.33 -19.30
CA MET A 1 13.76 -12.16 -18.13
C MET A 1 12.47 -11.51 -18.64
N LYS A 2 11.30 -12.05 -18.29
CA LYS A 2 10.01 -11.52 -18.73
C LYS A 2 9.27 -10.98 -17.51
N PHE A 3 8.74 -9.77 -17.62
CA PHE A 3 8.00 -9.12 -16.55
C PHE A 3 6.89 -8.22 -17.12
N SER A 4 5.90 -7.94 -16.29
CA SER A 4 4.90 -6.90 -16.51
C SER A 4 5.00 -5.87 -15.40
N LEU A 5 4.76 -4.61 -15.72
CA LEU A 5 4.64 -3.53 -14.75
C LEU A 5 3.19 -3.10 -14.65
N TYR A 6 2.68 -3.00 -13.43
CA TYR A 6 1.36 -2.45 -13.15
C TYR A 6 1.52 -1.18 -12.32
N PHE A 7 0.81 -0.13 -12.69
CA PHE A 7 0.89 1.16 -12.01
C PHE A 7 -0.45 1.42 -11.31
N MET A 8 -0.40 1.57 -9.99
CA MET A 8 -1.56 1.86 -9.15
C MET A 8 -1.45 3.27 -8.58
N GLY A 9 -2.49 4.09 -8.76
CA GLY A 9 -2.55 5.45 -8.25
C GLY A 9 -3.98 5.98 -8.27
N TYR A 10 -4.16 7.25 -7.88
CA TYR A 10 -5.48 7.91 -7.80
C TYR A 10 -5.80 8.77 -9.03
N GLU A 11 -5.17 8.49 -10.17
CA GLU A 11 -5.26 9.33 -11.35
C GLU A 11 -6.51 9.03 -12.19
N ASP A 12 -7.06 10.07 -12.82
CA ASP A 12 -8.12 9.92 -13.80
C ASP A 12 -7.56 9.38 -15.13
N THR A 13 -7.67 8.07 -15.30
CA THR A 13 -7.19 7.37 -16.51
C THR A 13 -7.90 7.80 -17.80
N THR A 14 -9.02 8.53 -17.74
CA THR A 14 -9.66 9.08 -18.93
C THR A 14 -8.88 10.25 -19.53
N SER A 15 -8.03 10.91 -18.72
CA SER A 15 -7.12 11.97 -19.16
C SER A 15 -5.82 11.45 -19.79
N ALA A 16 -5.56 10.14 -19.66
CA ALA A 16 -4.32 9.55 -20.14
C ALA A 16 -4.29 9.50 -21.68
N PRO A 17 -3.17 9.88 -22.33
CA PRO A 17 -3.03 9.81 -23.77
C PRO A 17 -3.38 8.42 -24.33
N SER A 18 -3.91 8.37 -25.55
CA SER A 18 -4.16 7.09 -26.26
C SER A 18 -2.91 6.56 -26.95
N ASP A 19 -1.97 7.45 -27.32
CA ASP A 19 -0.68 7.04 -27.88
C ASP A 19 0.14 6.29 -26.80
N PRO A 20 0.70 5.10 -27.09
CA PRO A 20 1.39 4.30 -26.10
C PRO A 20 2.65 4.96 -25.51
N VAL A 21 3.41 5.73 -26.32
CA VAL A 21 4.64 6.37 -25.87
C VAL A 21 4.32 7.53 -24.94
N GLU A 22 3.37 8.37 -25.34
CA GLU A 22 2.90 9.48 -24.51
C GLU A 22 2.20 8.98 -23.24
N ARG A 23 1.41 7.91 -23.32
CA ARG A 23 0.79 7.27 -22.14
C ARG A 23 1.84 6.75 -21.16
N THR A 24 2.97 6.26 -21.66
CA THR A 24 4.08 5.79 -20.81
C THR A 24 4.69 6.97 -20.07
N ALA A 25 5.09 8.03 -20.77
CA ALA A 25 5.63 9.24 -20.15
C ALA A 25 4.64 9.85 -19.14
N TRP A 26 3.35 9.91 -19.50
CA TRP A 26 2.28 10.33 -18.62
C TRP A 26 2.24 9.48 -17.35
N THR A 27 2.23 8.14 -17.45
CA THR A 27 2.14 7.22 -16.29
C THR A 27 3.29 7.44 -15.31
N PHE A 28 4.53 7.56 -15.79
CA PHE A 28 5.71 7.79 -14.94
C PHE A 28 5.77 9.21 -14.34
N SER A 29 4.98 10.15 -14.86
CA SER A 29 4.89 11.52 -14.32
C SER A 29 3.89 11.67 -13.18
N GLN A 30 3.08 10.64 -12.91
CA GLN A 30 2.01 10.70 -11.92
C GLN A 30 2.54 10.70 -10.50
N LYS A 31 1.85 11.42 -9.61
CA LYS A 31 2.26 11.52 -8.21
C LYS A 31 1.81 10.28 -7.44
N ALA A 32 2.59 9.89 -6.44
CA ALA A 32 2.24 8.82 -5.51
C ALA A 32 1.76 7.51 -6.18
N THR A 33 2.33 7.18 -7.34
CA THR A 33 2.03 5.95 -8.05
C THR A 33 2.89 4.82 -7.50
N LEU A 34 2.26 3.66 -7.30
CA LEU A 34 2.93 2.42 -6.91
C LEU A 34 3.16 1.57 -8.16
N GLU A 35 4.42 1.30 -8.48
CA GLU A 35 4.83 0.37 -9.53
C GLU A 35 4.96 -1.05 -8.94
N LEU A 36 4.12 -1.96 -9.40
CA LEU A 36 4.14 -3.38 -9.04
C LEU A 36 4.80 -4.17 -10.17
N THR A 37 5.95 -4.76 -9.88
CA THR A 37 6.68 -5.61 -10.84
C THR A 37 6.23 -7.05 -10.72
N HIS A 38 5.60 -7.57 -11.76
CA HIS A 38 5.29 -8.99 -11.87
C HIS A 38 6.37 -9.68 -12.69
N ASN A 39 7.26 -10.42 -12.03
CA ASN A 39 8.21 -11.30 -12.70
C ASN A 39 7.50 -12.60 -13.09
N TRP A 40 7.42 -12.89 -14.39
CA TRP A 40 6.56 -13.99 -14.86
C TRP A 40 7.04 -15.35 -14.36
N GLY A 41 6.10 -16.15 -13.85
CA GLY A 41 6.33 -17.51 -13.39
C GLY A 41 6.39 -17.65 -11.86
N THR A 42 6.60 -16.55 -11.11
CA THR A 42 6.63 -16.59 -9.64
C THR A 42 5.30 -17.07 -9.05
N GLU A 43 4.18 -16.80 -9.73
CA GLU A 43 2.84 -17.25 -9.35
C GLU A 43 2.63 -18.77 -9.42
N SER A 44 3.53 -19.49 -10.10
CA SER A 44 3.40 -20.93 -10.37
C SER A 44 4.63 -21.75 -9.99
N ASP A 45 5.69 -21.09 -9.52
CA ASP A 45 6.92 -21.76 -9.10
C ASP A 45 6.77 -22.31 -7.68
N PRO A 46 6.76 -23.64 -7.47
CA PRO A 46 6.63 -24.23 -6.15
C PRO A 46 7.82 -23.94 -5.22
N ASN A 47 8.96 -23.48 -5.76
CA ASN A 47 10.15 -23.10 -4.98
C ASN A 47 10.19 -21.60 -4.65
N PHE A 48 9.28 -20.80 -5.22
CA PHE A 48 9.21 -19.39 -4.89
C PHE A 48 8.58 -19.21 -3.51
N THR A 49 9.35 -18.70 -2.57
CA THR A 49 8.93 -18.55 -1.16
C THR A 49 8.24 -17.22 -0.87
N GLY A 50 7.91 -16.44 -1.90
CA GLY A 50 7.41 -15.07 -1.77
C GLY A 50 8.51 -14.02 -1.72
N TYR A 51 8.10 -12.75 -1.81
CA TYR A 51 8.99 -11.61 -1.62
C TYR A 51 9.19 -11.30 -0.12
N HIS A 52 10.32 -10.69 0.22
CA HIS A 52 10.58 -10.27 1.59
C HIS A 52 10.01 -8.87 1.85
N ASN A 53 9.12 -8.75 2.85
CA ASN A 53 8.46 -7.48 3.15
C ASN A 53 9.32 -6.44 3.89
N GLY A 54 10.54 -6.81 4.32
CA GLY A 54 11.50 -5.91 4.97
C GLY A 54 11.31 -5.69 6.48
N ASN A 55 10.26 -6.24 7.11
CA ASN A 55 9.97 -6.05 8.54
C ASN A 55 10.60 -7.14 9.45
N SER A 56 11.15 -8.20 8.87
CA SER A 56 12.03 -9.20 9.52
C SER A 56 13.49 -9.04 9.07
N GLU A 57 14.42 -9.75 9.69
CA GLU A 57 15.82 -9.74 9.27
C GLU A 57 16.01 -10.42 7.89
N PRO A 58 16.77 -9.83 6.95
CA PRO A 58 17.43 -8.53 7.02
C PRO A 58 16.42 -7.37 6.84
N ARG A 59 16.41 -6.44 7.79
CA ARG A 59 15.47 -5.30 7.75
C ARG A 59 15.86 -4.27 6.70
N GLY A 60 14.87 -3.56 6.16
CA GLY A 60 15.06 -2.52 5.15
C GLY A 60 13.80 -1.67 4.93
N PHE A 61 13.09 -1.91 3.84
CA PHE A 61 11.76 -1.34 3.60
C PHE A 61 10.81 -1.67 4.76
N GLY A 62 9.92 -0.73 5.10
CA GLY A 62 8.92 -0.91 6.18
C GLY A 62 7.51 -1.10 5.62
N HIS A 63 6.95 -0.04 5.05
CA HIS A 63 5.56 -0.01 4.59
C HIS A 63 5.33 1.17 3.63
N ILE A 64 4.23 1.10 2.90
CA ILE A 64 3.59 2.28 2.30
C ILE A 64 2.48 2.80 3.24
N GLY A 65 2.00 4.02 3.01
CA GLY A 65 0.92 4.61 3.79
C GLY A 65 -0.23 5.10 2.92
N VAL A 66 -1.46 4.85 3.36
CA VAL A 66 -2.68 5.33 2.70
C VAL A 66 -3.48 6.15 3.70
N THR A 67 -3.74 7.41 3.31
CA THR A 67 -4.65 8.27 4.07
C THR A 67 -6.09 7.94 3.74
N VAL A 68 -6.94 7.95 4.75
CA VAL A 68 -8.39 7.72 4.63
C VAL A 68 -9.17 8.80 5.39
N ASP A 69 -10.46 8.94 5.10
CA ASP A 69 -11.32 9.91 5.79
C ASP A 69 -11.66 9.53 7.24
N ASP A 70 -11.78 8.22 7.49
CA ASP A 70 -12.13 7.62 8.78
C ASP A 70 -11.45 6.25 8.90
N VAL A 71 -10.40 6.18 9.72
CA VAL A 71 -9.60 4.96 9.89
C VAL A 71 -10.41 3.80 10.47
N TYR A 72 -11.40 4.07 11.32
CA TYR A 72 -12.21 3.03 11.95
C TYR A 72 -13.17 2.40 10.95
N LYS A 73 -13.88 3.21 10.15
CA LYS A 73 -14.75 2.70 9.09
C LYS A 73 -13.98 1.97 7.99
N ALA A 74 -12.81 2.48 7.62
CA ALA A 74 -11.94 1.80 6.66
C ALA A 74 -11.55 0.40 7.19
N CYS A 75 -11.13 0.32 8.45
CA CYS A 75 -10.77 -0.94 9.08
C CYS A 75 -11.95 -1.90 9.25
N GLU A 76 -13.15 -1.43 9.61
CA GLU A 76 -14.36 -2.25 9.66
C GLU A 76 -14.65 -2.89 8.29
N ARG A 77 -14.54 -2.11 7.22
CA ARG A 77 -14.66 -2.64 5.85
C ARG A 77 -13.56 -3.66 5.56
N PHE A 78 -12.31 -3.40 5.90
CA PHE A 78 -11.22 -4.34 5.68
C PHE A 78 -11.42 -5.66 6.44
N GLU A 79 -11.88 -5.62 7.68
CA GLU A 79 -12.24 -6.81 8.46
C GLU A 79 -13.39 -7.59 7.78
N SER A 80 -14.43 -6.90 7.30
CA SER A 80 -15.54 -7.54 6.58
C SER A 80 -15.12 -8.23 5.28
N LEU A 81 -14.01 -7.78 4.68
CA LEU A 81 -13.42 -8.36 3.47
C LEU A 81 -12.36 -9.42 3.76
N GLY A 82 -12.08 -9.72 5.04
CA GLY A 82 -11.09 -10.71 5.45
C GLY A 82 -9.64 -10.27 5.24
N VAL A 83 -9.38 -8.97 5.20
CA VAL A 83 -8.00 -8.43 5.11
C VAL A 83 -7.22 -8.76 6.38
N GLU A 84 -5.97 -9.17 6.22
CA GLU A 84 -5.09 -9.47 7.35
C GLU A 84 -4.55 -8.19 8.00
N PHE A 85 -4.65 -8.11 9.33
CA PHE A 85 -4.12 -6.99 10.12
C PHE A 85 -2.81 -7.38 10.80
N VAL A 86 -1.82 -6.50 10.72
CA VAL A 86 -0.65 -6.48 11.60
C VAL A 86 -1.00 -5.81 12.92
N LYS A 87 -1.78 -4.72 12.85
CA LYS A 87 -2.20 -3.92 14.01
C LYS A 87 -3.56 -3.27 13.72
N LYS A 88 -4.55 -3.47 14.60
CA LYS A 88 -5.86 -2.79 14.49
C LYS A 88 -5.78 -1.33 14.99
N PRO A 89 -6.73 -0.46 14.58
CA PRO A 89 -6.69 0.97 14.95
C PRO A 89 -6.81 1.21 16.46
N LEU A 90 -7.39 0.25 17.20
CA LEU A 90 -7.52 0.29 18.65
C LEU A 90 -6.39 -0.42 19.41
N ASP A 91 -5.44 -1.06 18.72
CA ASP A 91 -4.34 -1.78 19.37
C ASP A 91 -3.20 -0.83 19.77
N GLY A 92 -2.43 -1.22 20.79
CA GLY A 92 -1.22 -0.50 21.21
C GLY A 92 -1.49 0.87 21.86
N LYS A 93 -0.42 1.67 22.01
CA LYS A 93 -0.48 3.01 22.62
C LYS A 93 -1.04 4.07 21.66
N MET A 94 -0.60 4.04 20.39
CA MET A 94 -1.10 4.95 19.35
C MET A 94 -2.41 4.42 18.80
N LYS A 95 -3.50 5.09 19.16
CA LYS A 95 -4.85 4.87 18.61
C LYS A 95 -5.02 5.65 17.31
N GLY A 96 -5.89 5.18 16.43
CA GLY A 96 -6.20 5.87 15.16
C GLY A 96 -5.22 5.57 14.03
N ILE A 97 -4.34 4.58 14.20
CA ILE A 97 -3.42 4.08 13.16
C ILE A 97 -3.53 2.57 13.11
N ALA A 98 -3.68 2.01 11.92
CA ALA A 98 -3.71 0.57 11.67
C ALA A 98 -2.63 0.16 10.65
N PHE A 99 -2.28 -1.12 10.67
CA PHE A 99 -1.42 -1.74 9.65
C PHE A 99 -2.11 -2.99 9.13
N ILE A 100 -2.28 -3.08 7.81
CA ILE A 100 -2.79 -4.25 7.10
C ILE A 100 -1.68 -4.87 6.25
N LYS A 101 -1.92 -6.07 5.72
CA LYS A 101 -1.04 -6.72 4.74
C LYS A 101 -1.69 -6.80 3.37
N ASP A 102 -0.86 -6.66 2.34
CA ASP A 102 -1.20 -7.07 0.98
C ASP A 102 -0.97 -8.59 0.77
N PRO A 103 -1.28 -9.14 -0.42
CA PRO A 103 -1.09 -10.57 -0.69
C PRO A 103 0.36 -11.08 -0.58
N ASP A 104 1.36 -10.21 -0.79
CA ASP A 104 2.78 -10.53 -0.65
C ASP A 104 3.28 -10.32 0.80
N GLY A 105 2.41 -9.85 1.69
CA GLY A 105 2.72 -9.61 3.08
C GLY A 105 3.40 -8.26 3.35
N TYR A 106 3.45 -7.35 2.38
CA TYR A 106 3.90 -5.97 2.59
C TYR A 106 2.93 -5.23 3.50
N TRP A 107 3.49 -4.44 4.40
CA TRP A 107 2.69 -3.67 5.36
C TRP A 107 2.17 -2.40 4.70
N ILE A 108 0.91 -2.07 4.96
CA ILE A 108 0.25 -0.84 4.52
C ILE A 108 -0.29 -0.14 5.77
N GLU A 109 0.24 1.04 6.07
CA GLU A 109 -0.26 1.90 7.14
C GLU A 109 -1.55 2.59 6.71
N ILE A 110 -2.56 2.55 7.57
CA ILE A 110 -3.86 3.20 7.36
C ILE A 110 -4.05 4.21 8.49
N PHE A 111 -4.27 5.47 8.11
CA PHE A 111 -4.46 6.56 9.05
C PHE A 111 -5.35 7.66 8.46
N ASP A 112 -6.00 8.42 9.32
CA ASP A 112 -6.67 9.66 8.90
C ASP A 112 -5.88 10.88 9.38
N THR A 113 -5.93 11.95 8.59
CA THR A 113 -5.12 13.16 8.83
C THR A 113 -5.62 13.98 10.02
N LYS A 114 -6.87 13.80 10.46
CA LYS A 114 -7.47 14.51 11.59
C LYS A 114 -6.89 14.00 12.89
N LEU A 115 -6.89 12.69 13.10
CA LEU A 115 -6.33 12.06 14.30
C LEU A 115 -4.81 12.23 14.38
N ILE A 116 -4.11 12.18 13.23
CA ILE A 116 -2.66 12.47 13.20
C ILE A 116 -2.37 13.91 13.61
N LYS A 117 -3.17 14.88 13.15
CA LYS A 117 -3.03 16.28 13.56
C LYS A 117 -3.20 16.44 15.07
N ASP A 118 -4.22 15.81 15.65
CA ASP A 118 -4.50 15.89 17.07
C ASP A 118 -3.37 15.25 17.91
N ALA A 119 -2.86 14.10 17.47
CA ALA A 119 -1.71 13.45 18.08
C ALA A 119 -0.44 14.33 18.03
N ALA A 120 -0.15 14.95 16.89
CA ALA A 120 1.00 15.83 16.73
C ALA A 120 0.90 17.10 17.60
N GLY A 121 -0.29 17.72 17.68
CA GLY A 121 -0.52 18.91 18.49
C GLY A 121 -0.49 18.66 20.01
N SER A 122 -0.73 17.41 20.44
CA SER A 122 -0.59 17.02 21.85
C SER A 122 0.85 16.79 22.31
N ALA A 123 1.79 16.66 21.36
CA ALA A 123 3.21 16.44 21.61
C ALA A 123 4.05 17.74 21.59
N SER A 124 3.44 18.88 21.27
CA SER A 124 4.01 20.23 21.31
C SER A 124 3.54 21.02 22.52
#